data_AF-A0A0D0AUT7-F1
#
_entry.id   AF-A0A0D0AUT7-F1
#
_cell.length_a   1.000
_cell.length_b   1.000
_cell.length_c   1.000
_cell.angle_alpha   90.00
_cell.angle_beta   90.00
_cell.angle_gamma   90.00
#
_symmetry.space_group_name_H-M   'P 1'
#
loop_
_entity.id
_entity.type
_entity.pdbx_description
1 polymer ?
#
loop_
_entity_poly.entity_id
_entity_poly.type
_entity_poly.pdbx_seq_one_letter_code
_entity_poly.pdbx_strand_id
1 'polypeptide(L)'
;MARSKKTQNLPDIPWNENEHSRVWKLIDEISTTANYKVLFGKKDQHENTSGETKASVYKRIGAIVLPECYEVDPTAAGDRIKNKLESLTKTYKKHAAKLRMTGEGVRQEQDYDGSDSEEFCRFYIGADGPDANSSEEAKNLWDQIKNEFPFFPELHHIFSARPNVTPIAITTGVGPHGKKTLHMQPPSDDEDDTVFTASQVSQIRTLQDALNLAGTTRRGVSPSFETVDDKENTPVFRTTFSSQTPIGKKPPKPSLLSQDSIAKAKGRIQKLTPKCSLNDMLFDIQKANLDAVNARARDEMILKKRQCLLEEFKAGIWDAAEYRKRLDWIEDDSSFSERPVKQNRYQSPDWDLSAFSTDE
;
A
#
# COMPACT_ATOMS: atom_id res chain seq x y z
N MET A 1 -41.06 -19.63 -10.16
CA MET A 1 -41.22 -18.56 -11.16
C MET A 1 -40.49 -17.32 -10.64
N ALA A 2 -39.30 -17.04 -11.16
CA ALA A 2 -38.59 -15.80 -10.84
C ALA A 2 -39.26 -14.65 -11.58
N ARG A 3 -39.89 -13.72 -10.86
CA ARG A 3 -40.38 -12.46 -11.43
C ARG A 3 -39.17 -11.69 -11.96
N SER A 4 -39.01 -11.65 -13.28
CA SER A 4 -38.15 -10.68 -13.94
C SER A 4 -38.65 -9.28 -13.57
N LYS A 5 -37.96 -8.60 -12.66
CA LYS A 5 -38.23 -7.20 -12.34
C LYS A 5 -37.94 -6.41 -13.62
N LYS A 6 -38.98 -5.83 -14.23
CA LYS A 6 -38.81 -4.79 -15.25
C LYS A 6 -37.88 -3.73 -14.65
N THR A 7 -36.71 -3.54 -15.24
CA THR A 7 -35.83 -2.41 -14.98
C THR A 7 -36.61 -1.15 -15.35
N GLN A 8 -37.24 -0.53 -14.36
CA GLN A 8 -37.70 0.84 -14.53
C GLN A 8 -36.45 1.68 -14.74
N ASN A 9 -36.41 2.43 -15.85
CA ASN A 9 -35.30 3.33 -16.13
C ASN A 9 -35.24 4.36 -15.01
N LEU A 10 -34.20 4.27 -14.16
CA LEU A 10 -33.97 5.27 -13.14
C LEU A 10 -33.68 6.63 -13.81
N PRO A 11 -34.26 7.73 -13.31
CA PRO A 11 -34.03 9.06 -13.88
C PRO A 11 -32.53 9.39 -13.85
N ASP A 12 -32.04 10.15 -14.82
CA ASP A 12 -30.67 10.64 -14.73
C ASP A 12 -30.56 11.68 -13.60
N ILE A 13 -29.41 11.75 -12.93
CA ILE A 13 -29.22 12.68 -11.80
C ILE A 13 -28.37 13.86 -12.26
N PRO A 14 -28.96 15.06 -12.33
CA PRO A 14 -28.18 16.26 -12.58
C PRO A 14 -27.44 16.70 -11.32
N TRP A 15 -26.23 16.15 -11.11
CA TRP A 15 -25.36 16.52 -9.99
C TRP A 15 -24.84 17.95 -10.04
N ASN A 16 -24.94 18.61 -11.21
CA ASN A 16 -24.39 19.93 -11.47
C ASN A 16 -25.46 21.04 -11.50
N GLU A 17 -26.74 20.71 -11.36
CA GLU A 17 -27.81 21.70 -11.31
C GLU A 17 -27.83 22.47 -9.99
N ASN A 18 -28.39 23.70 -10.04
CA ASN A 18 -28.55 24.59 -8.89
C ASN A 18 -27.23 24.74 -8.10
N GLU A 19 -26.15 25.11 -8.78
CA GLU A 19 -24.84 25.34 -8.17
C GLU A 19 -24.34 24.14 -7.35
N HIS A 20 -24.58 22.93 -7.86
CA HIS A 20 -24.23 21.67 -7.19
C HIS A 20 -24.89 21.46 -5.83
N SER A 21 -26.08 22.02 -5.60
CA SER A 21 -26.84 21.87 -4.34
C SER A 21 -26.96 20.42 -3.83
N ARG A 22 -27.12 19.43 -4.73
CA ARG A 22 -27.18 18.01 -4.35
C ARG A 22 -25.84 17.47 -3.83
N VAL A 23 -24.72 17.99 -4.36
CA VAL A 23 -23.37 17.64 -3.88
C VAL A 23 -23.14 18.24 -2.49
N TRP A 24 -23.54 19.50 -2.28
CA TRP A 24 -23.47 20.14 -0.97
C TRP A 24 -24.32 19.41 0.07
N LYS A 25 -25.58 19.10 -0.24
CA LYS A 25 -26.44 18.27 0.63
C LYS A 25 -25.83 16.91 0.94
N LEU A 26 -25.17 16.28 -0.02
CA LEU A 26 -24.46 15.02 0.22
C LEU A 26 -23.31 15.23 1.22
N ILE A 27 -22.53 16.30 1.09
CA ILE A 27 -21.42 16.64 1.99
C ILE A 27 -21.93 16.92 3.42
N ASP A 28 -23.03 17.66 3.55
CA ASP A 28 -23.66 17.92 4.84
C ASP A 28 -24.11 16.61 5.50
N GLU A 29 -24.80 15.75 4.74
CA GLU A 29 -25.33 14.48 5.24
C GLU A 29 -24.24 13.49 5.66
N ILE A 30 -23.10 13.42 4.95
CA ILE A 30 -21.97 12.57 5.37
C ILE A 30 -21.23 13.14 6.59
N SER A 31 -21.38 14.43 6.86
CA SER A 31 -20.76 15.12 8.01
C SER A 31 -21.58 14.97 9.29
N THR A 32 -22.87 14.63 9.19
CA THR A 32 -23.70 14.34 10.37
C THR A 32 -23.09 13.21 11.20
N THR A 33 -23.04 13.39 12.53
CA THR A 33 -22.37 12.44 13.45
C THR A 33 -22.86 11.00 13.28
N ALA A 34 -24.17 10.83 13.08
CA ALA A 34 -24.77 9.51 12.89
C ALA A 34 -24.25 8.79 11.63
N ASN A 35 -24.15 9.49 10.50
CA ASN A 35 -23.67 8.90 9.24
C ASN A 35 -22.14 8.83 9.22
N TYR A 36 -21.47 9.90 9.65
CA TYR A 36 -20.01 10.03 9.71
C TYR A 36 -19.39 8.82 10.41
N LYS A 37 -19.91 8.49 11.60
CA LYS A 37 -19.42 7.37 12.42
C LYS A 37 -19.40 6.04 11.68
N VAL A 38 -20.45 5.75 10.89
CA VAL A 38 -20.56 4.48 10.16
C VAL A 38 -19.68 4.49 8.90
N LEU A 39 -19.64 5.63 8.20
CA LEU A 39 -18.90 5.76 6.94
C LEU A 39 -17.38 5.81 7.17
N PHE A 40 -16.97 6.52 8.22
CA PHE A 40 -15.59 6.91 8.49
C PHE A 40 -15.06 6.39 9.83
N GLY A 41 -15.85 5.65 10.59
CA GLY A 41 -15.44 5.12 11.89
C GLY A 41 -15.58 6.15 13.01
N LYS A 42 -15.15 5.75 14.21
CA LYS A 42 -15.27 6.53 15.43
C LYS A 42 -14.29 7.70 15.41
N LYS A 43 -14.71 8.84 15.96
CA LYS A 43 -13.79 9.95 16.28
C LYS A 43 -13.06 9.66 17.60
N ASP A 44 -13.80 9.19 18.60
CA ASP A 44 -13.26 8.90 19.93
C ASP A 44 -12.99 7.41 20.13
N GLN A 45 -11.89 7.10 20.81
CA GLN A 45 -11.50 5.71 21.10
C GLN A 45 -12.56 4.97 21.95
N HIS A 46 -13.27 5.70 22.82
CA HIS A 46 -14.27 5.14 23.73
C HIS A 46 -15.68 5.01 23.13
N GLU A 47 -15.89 5.47 21.89
CA GLU A 47 -17.19 5.39 21.27
C GLU A 47 -17.54 3.93 20.92
N ASN A 48 -18.79 3.47 21.06
CA ASN A 48 -19.16 2.11 20.64
C ASN A 48 -19.34 2.03 19.11
N THR A 49 -18.96 0.92 18.45
CA THR A 49 -19.25 0.73 17.02
C THR A 49 -20.76 0.66 16.81
N SER A 50 -21.31 1.36 15.82
CA SER A 50 -22.70 1.10 15.44
C SER A 50 -22.80 -0.30 14.82
N GLY A 51 -23.88 -1.02 15.09
CA GLY A 51 -24.22 -2.25 14.35
C GLY A 51 -24.76 -1.96 12.95
N GLU A 52 -24.70 -0.71 12.50
CA GLU A 52 -25.26 -0.26 11.23
C GLU A 52 -24.28 -0.49 10.08
N THR A 53 -24.81 -0.87 8.91
CA THR A 53 -23.99 -1.10 7.71
C THR A 53 -23.80 0.20 6.91
N LYS A 54 -22.67 0.36 6.20
CA LYS A 54 -22.50 1.49 5.27
C LYS A 54 -23.59 1.55 4.20
N ALA A 55 -24.09 0.39 3.75
CA ALA A 55 -25.16 0.30 2.76
C ALA A 55 -26.47 0.91 3.26
N SER A 56 -26.85 0.71 4.53
CA SER A 56 -28.07 1.34 5.08
C SER A 56 -27.92 2.85 5.24
N VAL A 57 -26.72 3.33 5.58
CA VAL A 57 -26.43 4.77 5.62
C VAL A 57 -26.53 5.40 4.23
N TYR A 58 -25.95 4.80 3.19
CA TYR A 58 -26.10 5.31 1.82
C TYR A 58 -27.55 5.36 1.36
N LYS A 59 -28.37 4.36 1.74
CA LYS A 59 -29.82 4.39 1.48
C LYS A 59 -30.51 5.55 2.19
N ARG A 60 -30.19 5.79 3.47
CA ARG A 60 -30.73 6.90 4.26
C ARG A 60 -30.39 8.25 3.64
N ILE A 61 -29.12 8.47 3.30
CA ILE A 61 -28.67 9.68 2.59
C ILE A 61 -29.37 9.80 1.23
N GLY A 62 -29.56 8.67 0.53
CA GLY A 62 -30.29 8.62 -0.73
C GLY A 62 -31.73 9.10 -0.62
N ALA A 63 -32.42 8.82 0.49
CA ALA A 63 -33.78 9.30 0.75
C ALA A 63 -33.85 10.84 0.89
N ILE A 64 -32.77 11.47 1.38
CA ILE A 64 -32.69 12.92 1.62
C ILE A 64 -32.20 13.65 0.36
N VAL A 65 -31.11 13.16 -0.24
CA VAL A 65 -30.44 13.83 -1.37
C VAL A 65 -31.14 13.52 -2.70
N LEU A 66 -31.72 12.33 -2.85
CA LEU A 66 -32.31 11.83 -4.10
C LEU A 66 -33.70 11.21 -3.87
N PRO A 67 -34.67 11.96 -3.31
CA PRO A 67 -35.98 11.42 -2.93
C PRO A 67 -36.69 10.73 -4.10
N GLU A 68 -36.65 11.33 -5.30
CA GLU A 68 -37.23 10.78 -6.52
C GLU A 68 -36.65 9.41 -6.91
N CYS A 69 -35.33 9.22 -6.77
CA CYS A 69 -34.70 7.92 -7.05
C CYS A 69 -35.01 6.90 -5.95
N TYR A 70 -35.10 7.36 -4.71
CA TYR A 70 -35.34 6.52 -3.54
C TYR A 70 -36.74 5.92 -3.54
N GLU A 71 -37.76 6.69 -3.96
CA GLU A 71 -39.13 6.20 -4.11
C GLU A 71 -39.24 5.05 -5.13
N VAL A 72 -38.43 5.08 -6.19
CA VAL A 72 -38.39 4.04 -7.23
C VAL A 72 -37.60 2.82 -6.78
N ASP A 73 -36.35 3.01 -6.37
CA ASP A 73 -35.50 1.94 -5.87
C ASP A 73 -34.50 2.48 -4.81
N PRO A 74 -34.77 2.22 -3.51
CA PRO A 74 -33.89 2.62 -2.42
C PRO A 74 -32.46 2.12 -2.57
N THR A 75 -32.26 0.93 -3.16
CA THR A 75 -30.93 0.33 -3.31
C THR A 75 -30.15 1.05 -4.41
N ALA A 76 -30.78 1.29 -5.56
CA ALA A 76 -30.16 2.06 -6.64
C ALA A 76 -29.85 3.50 -6.20
N ALA A 77 -30.73 4.14 -5.43
CA ALA A 77 -30.45 5.46 -4.85
C ALA A 77 -29.21 5.43 -3.93
N GLY A 78 -29.12 4.44 -3.04
CA GLY A 78 -27.94 4.23 -2.18
C GLY A 78 -26.66 3.99 -2.98
N ASP A 79 -26.70 3.18 -4.03
CA ASP A 79 -25.53 2.93 -4.90
C ASP A 79 -25.08 4.21 -5.63
N ARG A 80 -26.02 5.06 -6.04
CA ARG A 80 -25.71 6.35 -6.66
C ARG A 80 -25.04 7.32 -5.68
N ILE A 81 -25.51 7.38 -4.43
CA ILE A 81 -24.83 8.13 -3.36
C ILE A 81 -23.39 7.63 -3.16
N LYS A 82 -23.22 6.31 -3.02
CA LYS A 82 -21.91 5.68 -2.85
C LYS A 82 -20.97 6.05 -4.00
N ASN A 83 -21.39 5.87 -5.25
CA ASN A 83 -20.57 6.13 -6.42
C ASN A 83 -20.19 7.62 -6.53
N LYS A 84 -21.11 8.53 -6.20
CA LYS A 84 -20.81 9.96 -6.17
C LYS A 84 -19.80 10.31 -5.08
N LEU A 85 -19.95 9.77 -3.88
CA LEU A 85 -18.98 9.96 -2.79
C LEU A 85 -17.59 9.41 -3.14
N GLU A 86 -17.51 8.25 -3.78
CA GLU A 86 -16.24 7.69 -4.26
C GLU A 86 -15.58 8.59 -5.32
N SER A 87 -16.37 9.16 -6.23
CA SER A 87 -15.90 10.14 -7.21
C SER A 87 -15.36 11.41 -6.54
N LEU A 88 -16.09 11.99 -5.59
CA LEU A 88 -15.63 13.16 -4.82
C LEU A 88 -14.33 12.85 -4.05
N THR A 89 -14.26 11.67 -3.43
CA THR A 89 -13.07 11.22 -2.69
C THR A 89 -11.85 11.09 -3.61
N LYS A 90 -12.02 10.60 -4.84
CA LYS A 90 -10.95 10.51 -5.84
C LYS A 90 -10.46 11.91 -6.26
N THR A 91 -11.38 12.82 -6.56
CA THR A 91 -11.04 14.21 -6.91
C THR A 91 -10.34 14.91 -5.75
N TYR A 92 -10.86 14.79 -4.52
CA TYR A 92 -10.22 15.29 -3.31
C TYR A 92 -8.77 14.79 -3.16
N LYS A 93 -8.54 13.48 -3.28
CA LYS A 93 -7.18 12.91 -3.17
C LYS A 93 -6.21 13.48 -4.20
N LYS A 94 -6.68 13.74 -5.42
CA LYS A 94 -5.88 14.37 -6.48
C LYS A 94 -5.45 15.79 -6.07
N HIS A 95 -6.37 16.61 -5.56
CA HIS A 95 -6.06 17.97 -5.11
C HIS A 95 -5.21 17.98 -3.83
N ALA A 96 -5.52 17.11 -2.85
CA ALA A 96 -4.72 16.97 -1.64
C ALA A 96 -3.28 16.50 -1.92
N ALA A 97 -3.07 15.69 -2.97
CA ALA A 97 -1.74 15.34 -3.42
C ALA A 97 -0.96 16.55 -3.98
N LYS A 98 -1.62 17.49 -4.67
CA LYS A 98 -0.98 18.73 -5.15
C LYS A 98 -0.41 19.55 -3.99
N LEU A 99 -1.14 19.67 -2.88
CA LEU A 99 -0.68 20.36 -1.68
C LEU A 99 0.54 19.71 -1.02
N ARG A 100 0.74 18.40 -1.24
CA ARG A 100 1.88 17.64 -0.69
C ARG A 100 3.11 17.68 -1.61
N MET A 101 2.93 17.88 -2.91
CA MET A 101 3.96 17.64 -3.93
C MET A 101 4.70 18.88 -4.46
N THR A 102 4.45 20.09 -3.96
CA THR A 102 5.14 21.30 -4.44
C THR A 102 6.52 21.50 -3.83
N GLY A 103 7.34 20.45 -3.90
CA GLY A 103 8.77 20.59 -4.16
C GLY A 103 9.04 20.07 -5.56
N GLU A 104 9.18 20.97 -6.53
CA GLU A 104 9.41 20.68 -7.94
C GLU A 104 10.43 19.54 -8.13
N GLY A 105 9.91 18.36 -8.45
CA GLY A 105 10.65 17.32 -9.15
C GLY A 105 10.73 17.65 -10.64
N VAL A 106 11.30 18.80 -10.99
CA VAL A 106 12.19 18.90 -12.16
C VAL A 106 13.58 19.10 -11.56
N ARG A 107 14.16 18.02 -11.04
CA ARG A 107 15.57 18.04 -10.66
C ARG A 107 16.41 18.14 -11.91
N GLN A 108 17.03 19.30 -12.11
CA GLN A 108 18.28 19.36 -12.85
C GLN A 108 19.31 18.55 -12.05
N GLU A 109 19.94 17.61 -12.74
CA GLU A 109 21.02 16.78 -12.23
C GLU A 109 22.20 17.67 -11.83
N GLN A 110 22.32 18.02 -10.55
CA GLN A 110 23.61 18.26 -9.93
C GLN A 110 23.50 18.28 -8.40
N ASP A 111 24.44 17.55 -7.80
CA ASP A 111 24.89 17.55 -6.41
C ASP A 111 23.96 16.92 -5.37
N TYR A 112 24.26 15.64 -5.10
CA TYR A 112 23.57 14.82 -4.11
C TYR A 112 24.55 14.37 -3.01
N ASP A 113 24.52 15.10 -1.90
CA ASP A 113 24.97 14.64 -0.58
C ASP A 113 23.98 13.56 -0.10
N GLY A 114 24.50 12.37 0.19
CA GLY A 114 23.76 11.19 0.64
C GLY A 114 23.28 11.27 2.09
N SER A 115 22.68 12.38 2.51
CA SER A 115 22.08 12.52 3.83
C SER A 115 20.66 11.91 3.88
N ASP A 116 20.44 11.05 4.87
CA ASP A 116 19.19 10.38 5.23
C ASP A 116 18.22 11.39 5.89
N SER A 117 17.91 12.48 5.20
CA SER A 117 17.12 13.57 5.76
C SER A 117 15.63 13.26 5.68
N GLU A 118 14.98 13.23 6.84
CA GLU A 118 13.52 13.27 7.02
C GLU A 118 12.95 14.42 6.19
N GLU A 119 12.17 14.09 5.16
CA GLU A 119 11.58 15.07 4.26
C GLU A 119 10.19 15.39 4.82
N PHE A 120 9.98 16.60 5.33
CA PHE A 120 8.68 17.04 5.83
C PHE A 120 7.80 17.52 4.67
N CYS A 121 6.49 17.30 4.75
CA CYS A 121 5.55 17.95 3.81
C CYS A 121 5.77 19.47 3.85
N ARG A 122 6.15 20.08 2.72
CA ARG A 122 6.42 21.53 2.63
C ARG A 122 5.26 22.39 3.14
N PHE A 123 4.03 21.93 2.95
CA PHE A 123 2.82 22.62 3.35
C PHE A 123 1.92 21.65 4.11
N TYR A 124 2.09 21.57 5.43
CA TYR A 124 1.05 20.99 6.27
C TYR A 124 -0.11 21.97 6.38
N ILE A 125 -1.31 21.51 6.03
CA ILE A 125 -2.55 22.28 6.18
C ILE A 125 -3.47 21.45 7.07
N GLY A 126 -3.92 22.05 8.17
CA GLY A 126 -4.82 21.43 9.13
C GLY A 126 -6.24 21.25 8.59
N ALA A 127 -7.09 20.61 9.37
CA ALA A 127 -8.47 20.32 8.97
C ALA A 127 -9.31 21.57 8.67
N ASP A 128 -8.98 22.69 9.32
CA ASP A 128 -9.68 23.97 9.14
C ASP A 128 -9.12 24.79 7.97
N GLY A 129 -8.16 24.23 7.22
CA GLY A 129 -7.51 24.90 6.10
C GLY A 129 -6.28 25.72 6.52
N PRO A 130 -5.79 26.58 5.62
CA PRO A 130 -4.63 27.43 5.89
C PRO A 130 -4.92 28.42 7.02
N ASP A 131 -3.99 28.53 7.95
CA ASP A 131 -4.04 29.44 9.07
C ASP A 131 -3.13 30.68 8.86
N ALA A 132 -2.99 31.52 9.88
CA ALA A 132 -2.11 32.68 9.83
C ALA A 132 -0.64 32.30 9.57
N ASN A 133 -0.22 31.12 10.05
CA ASN A 133 1.15 30.62 9.97
C ASN A 133 1.46 29.89 8.65
N SER A 134 0.43 29.54 7.89
CA SER A 134 0.57 28.89 6.58
C SER A 134 1.27 29.83 5.59
N SER A 135 2.21 29.28 4.82
CA SER A 135 2.95 30.03 3.81
C SER A 135 2.02 30.64 2.76
N GLU A 136 2.45 31.74 2.15
CA GLU A 136 1.70 32.37 1.06
C GLU A 136 1.52 31.42 -0.14
N GLU A 137 2.52 30.59 -0.42
CA GLU A 137 2.44 29.56 -1.46
C GLU A 137 1.35 28.52 -1.16
N ALA A 138 1.23 28.06 0.10
CA ALA A 138 0.19 27.14 0.52
C ALA A 138 -1.21 27.75 0.39
N LYS A 139 -1.36 29.03 0.79
CA LYS A 139 -2.62 29.79 0.68
C LYS A 139 -3.03 29.95 -0.79
N ASN A 140 -2.10 30.35 -1.66
CA ASN A 140 -2.35 30.48 -3.09
C ASN A 140 -2.77 29.16 -3.74
N LEU A 141 -2.10 28.05 -3.40
CA LEU A 141 -2.43 26.73 -3.94
C LEU A 141 -3.78 26.24 -3.42
N TRP A 142 -4.09 26.50 -2.15
CA TRP A 142 -5.39 26.22 -1.56
C TRP A 142 -6.51 26.98 -2.27
N ASP A 143 -6.35 28.28 -2.51
CA ASP A 143 -7.33 29.10 -3.21
C ASP A 143 -7.52 28.67 -4.67
N GLN A 144 -6.44 28.30 -5.35
CA GLN A 144 -6.54 27.70 -6.69
C GLN A 144 -7.36 26.41 -6.66
N ILE A 145 -7.10 25.51 -5.70
CA ILE A 145 -7.87 24.27 -5.56
C ILE A 145 -9.33 24.58 -5.24
N LYS A 146 -9.62 25.55 -4.38
CA LYS A 146 -10.98 25.95 -4.03
C LYS A 146 -11.74 26.47 -5.24
N ASN A 147 -11.07 27.21 -6.12
CA ASN A 147 -11.64 27.69 -7.38
C ASN A 147 -11.91 26.53 -8.37
N GLU A 148 -11.02 25.54 -8.46
CA GLU A 148 -11.19 24.35 -9.32
C GLU A 148 -12.23 23.35 -8.77
N PHE A 149 -12.30 23.23 -7.44
CA PHE A 149 -13.07 22.22 -6.72
C PHE A 149 -13.63 22.84 -5.42
N PRO A 150 -14.77 23.55 -5.48
CA PRO A 150 -15.29 24.33 -4.34
C PRO A 150 -15.65 23.50 -3.11
N PHE A 151 -15.87 22.19 -3.27
CA PHE A 151 -16.10 21.24 -2.18
C PHE A 151 -14.84 20.87 -1.39
N PHE A 152 -13.67 21.32 -1.84
CA PHE A 152 -12.39 20.94 -1.25
C PHE A 152 -12.28 21.25 0.24
N PRO A 153 -12.62 22.46 0.74
CA PRO A 153 -12.47 22.78 2.15
C PRO A 153 -13.27 21.84 3.07
N GLU A 154 -14.55 21.63 2.78
CA GLU A 154 -15.41 20.74 3.58
C GLU A 154 -14.94 19.29 3.52
N LEU A 155 -14.58 18.79 2.34
CA LEU A 155 -14.03 17.44 2.22
C LEU A 155 -12.66 17.32 2.91
N HIS A 156 -11.84 18.37 2.89
CA HIS A 156 -10.57 18.40 3.60
C HIS A 156 -10.80 18.32 5.10
N HIS A 157 -11.74 19.08 5.67
CA HIS A 157 -12.12 19.01 7.07
C HIS A 157 -12.53 17.58 7.49
N ILE A 158 -13.35 16.92 6.66
CA ILE A 158 -13.81 15.53 6.90
C ILE A 158 -12.66 14.51 6.82
N PHE A 159 -11.76 14.64 5.84
CA PHE A 159 -10.78 13.61 5.50
C PHE A 159 -9.39 13.81 6.14
N SER A 160 -8.98 15.04 6.42
CA SER A 160 -7.67 15.35 7.04
C SER A 160 -7.63 14.94 8.51
N ALA A 161 -8.74 15.06 9.23
CA ALA A 161 -8.89 14.69 10.64
C ALA A 161 -8.77 13.17 10.91
N ARG A 162 -8.48 12.36 9.89
CA ARG A 162 -8.43 10.89 10.01
C ARG A 162 -7.01 10.36 9.89
N PRO A 163 -6.43 9.80 10.98
CA PRO A 163 -5.12 9.14 10.95
C PRO A 163 -5.05 7.98 9.93
N ASN A 164 -6.18 7.32 9.67
CA ASN A 164 -6.25 6.23 8.69
C ASN A 164 -6.27 6.69 7.22
N VAL A 165 -6.49 7.99 6.96
CA VAL A 165 -6.52 8.56 5.60
C VAL A 165 -5.22 9.32 5.32
N THR A 166 -4.67 9.98 6.34
CA THR A 166 -3.35 10.60 6.31
C THR A 166 -2.48 9.88 7.34
N PRO A 167 -1.70 8.86 6.94
CA PRO A 167 -0.84 8.16 7.89
C PRO A 167 0.13 9.15 8.54
N ILE A 168 0.41 8.97 9.84
CA ILE A 168 1.31 9.83 10.63
C ILE A 168 2.64 10.05 9.89
N ALA A 169 3.22 8.96 9.41
CA ALA A 169 4.39 8.97 8.57
C ALA A 169 4.25 7.95 7.43
N ILE A 170 4.76 8.32 6.25
CA ILE A 170 4.93 7.42 5.11
C ILE A 170 6.42 7.09 5.03
N THR A 171 6.80 5.89 5.47
CA THR A 171 8.13 5.36 5.18
C THR A 171 8.13 4.84 3.74
N THR A 172 8.88 5.49 2.85
CA THR A 172 9.10 4.96 1.50
C THR A 172 9.86 3.64 1.59
N GLY A 173 9.56 2.73 0.65
CA GLY A 173 10.33 1.50 0.50
C GLY A 173 11.81 1.81 0.26
N VAL A 174 12.71 0.87 0.57
CA VAL A 174 14.16 1.05 0.40
C VAL A 174 14.47 1.31 -1.08
N GLY A 175 14.66 2.58 -1.44
CA GLY A 175 15.07 3.00 -2.77
C GLY A 175 16.59 3.13 -2.85
N PRO A 176 17.14 3.48 -4.03
CA PRO A 176 18.57 3.77 -4.19
C PRO A 176 19.08 4.90 -3.28
N HIS A 177 18.17 5.69 -2.70
CA HIS A 177 18.46 6.76 -1.73
C HIS A 177 18.13 6.39 -0.27
N GLY A 178 18.03 5.10 0.06
CA GLY A 178 17.70 4.67 1.42
C GLY A 178 16.20 4.68 1.73
N LYS A 179 15.87 4.59 3.02
CA LYS A 179 14.48 4.67 3.52
C LYS A 179 14.20 6.11 3.89
N LYS A 180 13.20 6.74 3.30
CA LYS A 180 12.77 8.08 3.73
C LYS A 180 11.49 7.99 4.53
N THR A 181 11.45 8.64 5.68
CA THR A 181 10.22 8.82 6.46
C THR A 181 9.66 10.20 6.15
N LEU A 182 8.50 10.26 5.49
CA LEU A 182 7.77 11.49 5.23
C LEU A 182 6.71 11.67 6.32
N HIS A 183 6.91 12.62 7.23
CA HIS A 183 5.92 12.98 8.24
C HIS A 183 4.81 13.82 7.59
N MET A 184 3.58 13.30 7.64
CA MET A 184 2.41 13.92 7.00
C MET A 184 1.57 14.74 7.98
N GLN A 185 1.88 14.64 9.27
CA GLN A 185 1.26 15.36 10.36
C GLN A 185 2.35 16.18 11.07
N PRO A 186 2.01 17.37 11.61
CA PRO A 186 2.91 18.11 12.46
C PRO A 186 3.24 17.20 13.66
N PRO A 187 4.46 17.32 14.22
CA PRO A 187 4.71 16.76 15.53
C PRO A 187 3.60 17.27 16.45
N SER A 188 2.94 16.37 17.16
CA SER A 188 1.95 16.77 18.15
C SER A 188 2.65 17.69 19.15
N ASP A 189 2.16 18.91 19.34
CA ASP A 189 2.64 19.79 20.40
C ASP A 189 2.41 19.19 21.81
N ASP A 190 1.65 18.09 21.88
CA ASP A 190 1.62 17.13 22.98
C ASP A 190 2.91 16.28 23.08
N GLU A 191 4.06 16.81 22.66
CA GLU A 191 5.28 16.61 23.44
C GLU A 191 5.05 17.29 24.81
N ASP A 192 4.07 16.79 25.57
CA ASP A 192 4.32 16.59 26.99
C ASP A 192 5.71 15.98 27.01
N ASP A 193 6.61 16.60 27.77
CA ASP A 193 7.88 16.04 28.20
C ASP A 193 7.59 14.67 28.84
N THR A 194 7.26 13.69 28.01
CA THR A 194 7.32 12.27 28.28
C THR A 194 8.80 11.98 28.22
N VAL A 195 9.52 12.59 29.17
CA VAL A 195 10.77 12.11 29.69
C VAL A 195 10.51 10.63 29.88
N PHE A 196 10.98 9.85 28.91
CA PHE A 196 10.89 8.41 28.97
C PHE A 196 11.33 8.06 30.37
N THR A 197 10.43 7.42 31.12
CA THR A 197 10.77 7.10 32.51
C THR A 197 12.08 6.33 32.50
N ALA A 198 12.94 6.52 33.50
CA ALA A 198 14.24 5.85 33.53
C ALA A 198 14.12 4.33 33.30
N SER A 199 12.98 3.74 33.71
CA SER A 199 12.58 2.36 33.41
C SER A 199 12.40 2.06 31.92
N GLN A 200 11.68 2.90 31.16
CA GLN A 200 11.47 2.73 29.72
C GLN A 200 12.78 2.90 28.95
N VAL A 201 13.61 3.89 29.32
CA VAL A 201 14.96 4.07 28.73
C VAL A 201 15.82 2.82 28.98
N SER A 202 15.79 2.27 30.19
CA SER A 202 16.51 1.04 30.53
C SER A 202 16.04 -0.17 29.71
N GLN A 203 14.73 -0.31 29.47
CA GLN A 203 14.19 -1.40 28.64
C GLN A 203 14.60 -1.27 27.17
N ILE A 204 14.54 -0.07 26.60
CA ILE A 204 14.98 0.19 25.21
C ILE A 204 16.47 -0.16 25.07
N ARG A 205 17.29 0.27 26.03
CA ARG A 205 18.74 -0.02 26.05
C ARG A 205 19.01 -1.54 26.11
N THR A 206 18.26 -2.26 26.94
CA THR A 206 18.37 -3.72 27.08
C THR A 206 18.04 -4.44 25.77
N LEU A 207 17.02 -3.97 25.04
CA LEU A 207 16.65 -4.54 23.73
C LEU A 207 17.72 -4.27 22.67
N GLN A 208 18.32 -3.08 22.68
CA GLN A 208 19.42 -2.74 21.78
C GLN A 208 20.68 -3.56 22.05
N ASP A 209 21.00 -3.78 23.33
CA ASP A 209 22.12 -4.64 23.73
C ASP A 209 21.90 -6.10 23.32
N ALA A 210 20.67 -6.62 23.48
CA ALA A 210 20.31 -7.96 23.03
C ALA A 210 20.43 -8.12 21.50
N LEU A 211 20.05 -7.10 20.73
CA LEU A 211 20.21 -7.08 19.26
C LEU A 211 21.68 -7.06 18.85
N ASN A 212 22.51 -6.26 19.52
CA ASN A 212 23.95 -6.19 19.25
C ASN A 212 24.66 -7.52 19.58
N LEU A 213 24.23 -8.20 20.64
CA LEU A 213 24.74 -9.52 21.03
C LEU A 213 24.32 -10.62 20.05
N ALA A 214 23.08 -10.56 19.54
CA ALA A 214 22.59 -11.48 18.52
C ALA A 214 23.33 -11.30 17.17
N GLY A 215 23.72 -10.06 16.83
CA GLY A 215 24.51 -9.75 15.63
C GLY A 215 25.94 -10.31 15.67
N THR A 216 26.56 -10.37 16.85
CA THR A 216 27.93 -10.88 17.03
C THR A 216 28.02 -12.40 17.05
N THR A 217 26.94 -13.10 17.44
CA THR A 217 26.94 -14.57 17.58
C THR A 217 26.79 -15.32 16.23
N ARG A 218 26.48 -14.63 15.12
CA ARG A 218 26.34 -15.26 13.80
C ARG A 218 27.67 -15.51 13.05
N ARG A 219 28.82 -15.14 13.62
CA ARG A 219 30.14 -15.38 13.01
C ARG A 219 30.78 -16.65 13.60
N GLY A 220 30.26 -17.80 13.17
CA GLY A 220 31.01 -19.05 13.19
C GLY A 220 30.64 -20.00 14.32
N VAL A 221 29.59 -20.80 14.11
CA VAL A 221 29.62 -22.26 14.33
C VAL A 221 28.58 -22.85 13.38
N SER A 222 29.01 -23.68 12.43
CA SER A 222 28.11 -24.55 11.67
C SER A 222 27.66 -25.69 12.59
N PRO A 223 26.35 -25.89 12.84
CA PRO A 223 25.88 -27.11 13.47
C PRO A 223 25.76 -28.20 12.40
N SER A 224 26.60 -29.22 12.51
CA SER A 224 26.41 -30.49 11.81
C SER A 224 25.19 -31.19 12.42
N PHE A 225 24.10 -31.29 11.65
CA PHE A 225 22.93 -32.07 12.06
C PHE A 225 23.07 -33.50 11.54
N GLU A 226 23.24 -34.44 12.47
CA GLU A 226 23.04 -35.87 12.25
C GLU A 226 21.55 -36.17 12.06
N THR A 227 21.22 -36.84 10.96
CA THR A 227 19.91 -37.41 10.68
C THR A 227 19.76 -38.71 11.45
N VAL A 228 18.78 -38.76 12.36
CA VAL A 228 18.31 -40.01 12.97
C VAL A 228 16.90 -40.28 12.45
N ASP A 229 16.79 -41.34 11.64
CA ASP A 229 15.55 -42.03 11.31
C ASP A 229 14.90 -42.60 12.57
N ASP A 230 13.58 -42.43 12.75
CA ASP A 230 12.62 -43.54 12.92
C ASP A 230 11.22 -43.12 13.44
N LYS A 231 10.23 -43.88 12.95
CA LYS A 231 8.98 -44.32 13.60
C LYS A 231 7.75 -43.40 13.63
N GLU A 232 6.88 -43.69 12.66
CA GLU A 232 5.52 -44.24 12.84
C GLU A 232 4.89 -44.07 14.23
N ASN A 233 3.86 -43.21 14.33
CA ASN A 233 2.84 -43.37 15.37
C ASN A 233 1.49 -42.75 14.97
N THR A 234 0.53 -43.64 14.74
CA THR A 234 -0.91 -43.40 14.65
C THR A 234 -1.46 -42.94 16.01
N PRO A 235 -2.53 -42.13 16.04
CA PRO A 235 -3.60 -42.52 16.97
C PRO A 235 -5.01 -42.41 16.38
N VAL A 236 -5.75 -43.47 16.70
CA VAL A 236 -7.20 -43.64 16.62
C VAL A 236 -7.87 -42.71 17.63
N PHE A 237 -8.85 -41.90 17.22
CA PHE A 237 -9.87 -41.42 18.14
C PHE A 237 -11.28 -41.47 17.51
N ARG A 238 -12.01 -42.51 17.93
CA ARG A 238 -13.47 -42.59 17.94
C ARG A 238 -13.99 -41.58 18.95
N THR A 239 -14.92 -40.72 18.54
CA THR A 239 -15.84 -40.09 19.49
C THR A 239 -17.25 -40.21 18.94
N THR A 240 -18.01 -41.13 19.52
CA THR A 240 -19.45 -41.28 19.35
C THR A 240 -20.16 -40.25 20.21
N PHE A 241 -20.78 -39.25 19.59
CA PHE A 241 -21.80 -38.44 20.25
C PHE A 241 -23.18 -38.87 19.79
N SER A 242 -23.87 -39.53 20.73
CA SER A 242 -25.31 -39.79 20.71
C SER A 242 -26.03 -38.51 21.12
N SER A 243 -27.01 -38.09 20.33
CA SER A 243 -27.98 -37.07 20.72
C SER A 243 -29.33 -37.46 20.14
N GLN A 244 -30.27 -37.76 21.04
CA GLN A 244 -31.62 -38.18 20.71
C GLN A 244 -32.55 -36.96 20.49
N THR A 245 -33.57 -37.20 19.65
CA THR A 245 -34.88 -36.50 19.46
C THR A 245 -34.96 -35.22 18.61
N PRO A 246 -36.11 -34.89 17.96
CA PRO A 246 -37.36 -35.64 17.76
C PRO A 246 -37.82 -35.79 16.28
N ILE A 247 -38.57 -36.86 16.09
CA ILE A 247 -39.63 -37.18 15.12
C ILE A 247 -40.02 -36.08 14.10
N GLY A 248 -39.89 -36.42 12.80
CA GLY A 248 -40.98 -36.18 11.83
C GLY A 248 -40.76 -35.15 10.72
N LYS A 249 -39.77 -35.32 9.83
CA LYS A 249 -39.84 -34.76 8.46
C LYS A 249 -39.31 -35.78 7.44
N LYS A 250 -40.14 -36.07 6.43
CA LYS A 250 -39.86 -37.03 5.34
C LYS A 250 -38.53 -36.68 4.66
N PRO A 251 -37.65 -37.66 4.38
CA PRO A 251 -36.41 -37.40 3.67
C PRO A 251 -36.72 -36.88 2.24
N PRO A 252 -36.02 -35.87 1.74
CA PRO A 252 -36.16 -35.42 0.37
C PRO A 252 -35.81 -36.55 -0.60
N LYS A 253 -36.61 -36.70 -1.65
CA LYS A 253 -36.39 -37.68 -2.72
C LYS A 253 -34.97 -37.50 -3.29
N PRO A 254 -34.20 -38.57 -3.51
CA PRO A 254 -32.90 -38.47 -4.17
C PRO A 254 -33.12 -37.88 -5.57
N SER A 255 -32.52 -36.71 -5.83
CA SER A 255 -32.52 -36.12 -7.15
C SER A 255 -31.73 -37.03 -8.10
N LEU A 256 -32.36 -37.43 -9.20
CA LEU A 256 -31.73 -38.09 -10.35
C LEU A 256 -30.77 -37.11 -11.05
N LEU A 257 -29.70 -36.73 -10.37
CA LEU A 257 -28.53 -36.16 -11.02
C LEU A 257 -27.84 -37.32 -11.75
N SER A 258 -27.94 -37.31 -13.08
CA SER A 258 -27.35 -38.32 -13.95
C SER A 258 -25.87 -38.52 -13.63
N GLN A 259 -25.43 -39.77 -13.49
CA GLN A 259 -24.02 -40.14 -13.29
C GLN A 259 -23.08 -39.50 -14.32
N ASP A 260 -23.57 -39.21 -15.54
CA ASP A 260 -22.80 -38.50 -16.58
C ASP A 260 -22.42 -37.08 -16.17
N SER A 261 -23.27 -36.42 -15.39
CA SER A 261 -23.02 -35.05 -14.90
C SER A 261 -21.85 -35.07 -13.91
N ILE A 262 -21.77 -36.12 -13.09
CA ILE A 262 -20.72 -36.31 -12.08
C ILE A 262 -19.41 -36.72 -12.77
N ALA A 263 -19.46 -37.57 -13.80
CA ALA A 263 -18.28 -37.97 -14.57
C ALA A 263 -17.67 -36.78 -15.35
N LYS A 264 -18.51 -35.95 -16.00
CA LYS A 264 -18.06 -34.70 -16.66
C LYS A 264 -17.48 -33.69 -15.67
N ALA A 265 -18.04 -33.57 -14.47
CA ALA A 265 -17.51 -32.71 -13.44
C ALA A 265 -16.13 -33.19 -12.95
N LYS A 266 -15.94 -34.50 -12.73
CA LYS A 266 -14.65 -35.07 -12.31
C LYS A 266 -13.53 -34.86 -13.33
N GLY A 267 -13.83 -34.88 -14.63
CA GLY A 267 -12.84 -34.57 -15.68
C GLY A 267 -12.44 -33.09 -15.77
N ARG A 268 -13.25 -32.17 -15.22
CA ARG A 268 -12.97 -30.71 -15.23
C ARG A 268 -12.33 -30.19 -13.95
N ILE A 269 -12.33 -30.97 -12.87
CA ILE A 269 -11.60 -30.61 -11.66
C ILE A 269 -10.12 -30.86 -11.96
N GLN A 270 -9.40 -29.80 -12.35
CA GLN A 270 -7.94 -29.82 -12.37
C GLN A 270 -7.47 -30.36 -11.03
N LYS A 271 -6.58 -31.36 -11.04
CA LYS A 271 -5.91 -31.85 -9.83
C LYS A 271 -5.31 -30.63 -9.15
N LEU A 272 -5.92 -30.19 -8.05
CA LEU A 272 -5.38 -29.12 -7.23
C LEU A 272 -3.94 -29.51 -6.92
N THR A 273 -3.00 -28.63 -7.24
CA THR A 273 -1.60 -28.84 -6.89
C THR A 273 -1.54 -29.18 -5.40
N PRO A 274 -0.71 -30.15 -4.99
CA PRO A 274 -0.59 -30.52 -3.59
C PRO A 274 -0.41 -29.24 -2.77
N LYS A 275 -1.25 -29.07 -1.74
CA LYS A 275 -1.26 -27.87 -0.91
C LYS A 275 0.15 -27.70 -0.35
N CYS A 276 0.90 -26.76 -0.93
CA CYS A 276 2.19 -26.32 -0.40
C CYS A 276 1.92 -25.95 1.06
N SER A 277 2.66 -26.54 2.00
CA SER A 277 2.39 -26.27 3.41
C SER A 277 2.69 -24.81 3.70
N LEU A 278 2.05 -24.25 4.73
CA LEU A 278 2.32 -22.88 5.15
C LEU A 278 3.83 -22.68 5.45
N ASN A 279 4.48 -23.72 5.97
CA ASN A 279 5.91 -23.70 6.27
C ASN A 279 6.76 -23.65 4.99
N ASP A 280 6.37 -24.38 3.94
CA ASP A 280 7.08 -24.34 2.65
C ASP A 280 6.97 -22.94 2.02
N MET A 281 5.77 -22.34 2.06
CA MET A 281 5.56 -20.98 1.57
C MET A 281 6.40 -19.96 2.36
N LEU A 282 6.49 -20.12 3.69
CA LEU A 282 7.31 -19.24 4.52
C LEU A 282 8.81 -19.39 4.20
N PHE A 283 9.27 -20.62 3.96
CA PHE A 283 10.65 -20.90 3.57
C PHE A 283 10.97 -20.30 2.19
N ASP A 284 10.07 -20.43 1.22
CA ASP A 284 10.23 -19.84 -0.11
C ASP A 284 10.31 -18.31 -0.06
N ILE A 285 9.50 -17.67 0.79
CA ILE A 285 9.56 -16.21 0.99
C ILE A 285 10.90 -15.81 1.61
N GLN A 286 11.37 -16.52 2.63
CA GLN A 286 12.67 -16.24 3.27
C GLN A 286 13.83 -16.43 2.30
N LYS A 287 13.81 -17.50 1.50
CA LYS A 287 14.80 -17.78 0.48
C LYS A 287 14.82 -16.69 -0.60
N ALA A 288 13.66 -16.33 -1.13
CA ALA A 288 13.53 -15.27 -2.13
C ALA A 288 14.04 -13.91 -1.61
N ASN A 289 13.77 -13.60 -0.34
CA ASN A 289 14.29 -12.38 0.29
C ASN A 289 15.82 -12.40 0.43
N LEU A 290 16.40 -13.54 0.83
CA LEU A 290 17.85 -13.70 0.96
C LEU A 290 18.53 -13.59 -0.42
N ASP A 291 17.97 -14.24 -1.44
CA ASP A 291 18.47 -14.16 -2.82
C ASP A 291 18.41 -12.73 -3.35
N ALA A 292 17.32 -11.99 -3.07
CA ALA A 292 17.19 -10.58 -3.44
C ALA A 292 18.18 -9.65 -2.71
N VAL A 293 18.53 -9.96 -1.46
CA VAL A 293 19.59 -9.23 -0.73
C VAL A 293 20.97 -9.53 -1.33
N ASN A 294 21.27 -10.80 -1.60
CA ASN A 294 22.54 -11.22 -2.18
C ASN A 294 22.73 -10.70 -3.61
N ALA A 295 21.67 -10.65 -4.42
CA ALA A 295 21.70 -10.04 -5.75
C ALA A 295 22.07 -8.55 -5.66
N ARG A 296 21.43 -7.80 -4.75
CA ARG A 296 21.74 -6.38 -4.55
C ARG A 296 23.17 -6.13 -4.09
N ALA A 297 23.68 -6.93 -3.15
CA ALA A 297 25.06 -6.79 -2.70
C ALA A 297 26.07 -7.02 -3.83
N ARG A 298 25.76 -7.90 -4.80
CA ARG A 298 26.59 -8.12 -5.99
C ARG A 298 26.52 -6.94 -6.95
N ASP A 299 25.32 -6.43 -7.23
CA ASP A 299 25.13 -5.26 -8.10
C ASP A 299 25.85 -4.02 -7.55
N GLU A 300 25.78 -3.80 -6.23
CA GLU A 300 26.49 -2.71 -5.56
C GLU A 300 28.01 -2.87 -5.67
N MET A 301 28.52 -4.11 -5.51
CA MET A 301 29.94 -4.39 -5.68
C MET A 301 30.41 -4.12 -7.12
N ILE A 302 29.60 -4.48 -8.12
CA ILE A 302 29.89 -4.23 -9.54
C ILE A 302 29.93 -2.73 -9.81
N LEU A 303 28.97 -1.96 -9.29
CA LEU A 303 28.95 -0.51 -9.41
C LEU A 303 30.19 0.13 -8.79
N LYS A 304 30.58 -0.30 -7.59
CA LYS A 304 31.81 0.19 -6.93
C LYS A 304 33.07 -0.14 -7.75
N LYS A 305 33.18 -1.36 -8.29
CA LYS A 305 34.31 -1.73 -9.17
C LYS A 305 34.38 -0.83 -10.41
N ARG A 306 33.25 -0.53 -11.05
CA ARG A 306 33.18 0.37 -12.20
C ARG A 306 33.58 1.80 -11.84
N GLN A 307 33.11 2.29 -10.69
CA GLN A 307 33.46 3.61 -10.19
C GLN A 307 34.97 3.72 -9.95
N CYS A 308 35.60 2.74 -9.28
CA CYS A 308 37.04 2.73 -9.10
C CYS A 308 37.81 2.73 -10.43
N LEU A 309 37.40 1.90 -11.41
CA LEU A 309 38.05 1.88 -12.73
C LEU A 309 37.94 3.24 -13.45
N LEU A 310 36.80 3.91 -13.32
CA LEU A 310 36.60 5.23 -13.93
C LEU A 310 37.51 6.29 -13.27
N GLU A 311 37.68 6.23 -11.94
CA GLU A 311 38.61 7.09 -11.22
C GLU A 311 40.06 6.84 -11.63
N GLU A 312 40.46 5.57 -11.78
CA GLU A 312 41.80 5.20 -12.27
C GLU A 312 42.05 5.66 -13.72
N PHE A 313 41.03 5.54 -14.60
CA PHE A 313 41.10 6.06 -15.96
C PHE A 313 41.26 7.59 -15.98
N LYS A 314 40.48 8.33 -15.17
CA LYS A 314 40.61 9.79 -15.04
C LYS A 314 41.98 10.22 -14.49
N ALA A 315 42.61 9.38 -13.67
CA ALA A 315 43.96 9.60 -13.18
C ALA A 315 45.07 9.27 -14.21
N GLY A 316 44.70 8.78 -15.41
CA GLY A 316 45.64 8.42 -16.47
C GLY A 316 46.41 7.12 -16.21
N ILE A 317 45.93 6.27 -15.29
CA ILE A 317 46.55 4.97 -14.96
C ILE A 317 46.31 3.98 -16.11
N TRP A 318 45.14 4.07 -16.75
CA TRP A 318 44.74 3.21 -17.86
C TRP A 318 44.57 4.03 -19.12
N ASP A 319 44.96 3.45 -20.26
CA ASP A 319 44.54 3.98 -21.55
C ASP A 319 43.07 3.58 -21.87
N ALA A 320 42.49 4.21 -22.89
CA ALA A 320 41.09 3.98 -23.25
C ALA A 320 40.80 2.56 -23.78
N ALA A 321 41.82 1.83 -24.27
CA ALA A 321 41.65 0.45 -24.73
C ALA A 321 41.67 -0.53 -23.55
N GLU A 322 42.59 -0.32 -22.60
CA GLU A 322 42.72 -1.11 -21.38
C GLU A 322 41.51 -0.93 -20.45
N TYR A 323 41.00 0.30 -20.30
CA TYR A 323 39.78 0.58 -19.54
C TYR A 323 38.57 -0.20 -20.08
N ARG A 324 38.36 -0.17 -21.40
CA ARG A 324 37.26 -0.92 -22.05
C ARG A 324 37.38 -2.42 -21.83
N LYS A 325 38.60 -2.96 -22.00
CA LYS A 325 38.87 -4.39 -21.74
C LYS A 325 38.56 -4.75 -20.29
N ARG A 326 38.84 -3.88 -19.32
CA ARG A 326 38.53 -4.11 -17.89
C ARG A 326 37.04 -4.05 -17.59
N LEU A 327 36.28 -3.18 -18.27
CA LEU A 327 34.83 -3.15 -18.15
C LEU A 327 34.20 -4.46 -18.65
N ASP A 328 34.64 -4.98 -19.80
CA ASP A 328 34.16 -6.25 -20.34
C ASP A 328 34.40 -7.41 -19.36
N TRP A 329 35.56 -7.44 -18.71
CA TRP A 329 35.88 -8.44 -17.68
C TRP A 329 34.92 -8.40 -16.48
N ILE A 330 34.48 -7.23 -16.05
CA ILE A 330 33.51 -7.10 -14.95
C ILE A 330 32.13 -7.62 -15.37
N GLU A 331 31.74 -7.43 -16.63
CA GLU A 331 30.47 -7.96 -17.16
C GLU A 331 30.47 -9.47 -17.32
N ASP A 332 31.60 -10.04 -17.76
CA ASP A 332 31.77 -11.48 -17.94
C ASP A 332 31.88 -12.22 -16.61
N ASP A 333 32.60 -11.69 -15.61
CA ASP A 333 32.68 -12.27 -14.26
C ASP A 333 31.29 -12.29 -13.57
N SER A 334 30.44 -11.31 -13.91
CA SER A 334 29.05 -11.26 -13.46
C SER A 334 28.12 -12.26 -14.16
N SER A 335 28.57 -12.88 -15.26
CA SER A 335 27.78 -13.81 -16.07
C SER A 335 27.85 -15.28 -15.59
N PHE A 336 28.83 -15.62 -14.74
CA PHE A 336 29.04 -16.99 -14.24
C PHE A 336 28.05 -17.45 -13.15
N SER A 337 27.16 -16.57 -12.65
CA SER A 337 26.03 -17.01 -11.83
C SER A 337 24.82 -17.31 -12.72
N GLU A 338 24.37 -18.57 -12.75
CA GLU A 338 23.21 -19.06 -13.51
C GLU A 338 22.04 -18.06 -13.51
N ARG A 339 21.72 -17.51 -14.68
CA ARG A 339 20.61 -16.57 -14.84
C ARG A 339 19.29 -17.32 -15.00
N PRO A 340 18.21 -16.96 -14.27
CA PRO A 340 16.85 -17.22 -14.75
C PRO A 340 16.57 -16.39 -16.01
N VAL A 341 15.69 -16.90 -16.85
CA VAL A 341 15.42 -16.49 -18.24
C VAL A 341 15.23 -14.98 -18.41
N LYS A 342 15.88 -14.44 -19.45
CA LYS A 342 16.00 -13.03 -19.86
C LYS A 342 14.68 -12.24 -19.78
N GLN A 343 14.62 -11.23 -18.91
CA GLN A 343 13.81 -10.02 -19.13
C GLN A 343 14.63 -8.99 -19.94
N ASN A 344 13.97 -8.33 -20.88
CA ASN A 344 14.55 -7.31 -21.78
C ASN A 344 15.37 -6.28 -21.01
N ARG A 345 16.67 -6.20 -21.32
CA ARG A 345 17.55 -5.13 -20.84
C ARG A 345 17.22 -3.84 -21.60
N TYR A 346 16.98 -2.77 -20.86
CA TYR A 346 17.04 -1.42 -21.40
C TYR A 346 18.49 -1.08 -21.75
N GLN A 347 18.72 -0.54 -22.94
CA GLN A 347 20.03 -0.03 -23.38
C GLN A 347 20.48 1.12 -22.47
N SER A 348 21.77 1.14 -22.11
CA SER A 348 22.38 2.24 -21.35
C SER A 348 22.30 3.57 -22.14
N PRO A 349 22.20 4.73 -21.46
CA PRO A 349 22.19 6.05 -22.08
C PRO A 349 23.52 6.42 -22.77
N ASP A 350 23.41 7.23 -23.83
CA ASP A 350 24.39 7.48 -24.90
C ASP A 350 25.57 8.42 -24.55
N TRP A 351 25.87 8.66 -23.27
CA TRP A 351 26.90 9.64 -22.87
C TRP A 351 28.35 9.15 -23.08
N ASP A 352 28.56 7.85 -23.31
CA ASP A 352 29.87 7.22 -23.52
C ASP A 352 30.51 7.56 -24.89
N LEU A 353 29.76 8.18 -25.81
CA LEU A 353 30.25 8.55 -27.15
C LEU A 353 30.81 9.97 -27.23
N SER A 354 30.62 10.80 -26.22
CA SER A 354 30.91 12.24 -26.30
C SER A 354 32.34 12.66 -25.88
N ALA A 355 33.15 11.73 -25.34
CA ALA A 355 34.50 12.06 -24.86
C ALA A 355 35.60 12.03 -25.94
N PHE A 356 35.27 11.77 -27.20
CA PHE A 356 36.25 11.61 -28.30
C PHE A 356 36.05 12.62 -29.43
N SER A 357 36.13 13.91 -29.09
CA SER A 357 36.41 14.95 -30.09
C SER A 357 37.39 15.95 -29.51
N THR A 358 38.68 15.65 -29.70
CA THR A 358 39.75 16.64 -29.67
C THR A 358 40.56 16.45 -30.94
N ASP A 359 40.37 17.43 -31.83
CA ASP A 359 41.26 17.96 -32.85
C ASP A 359 42.52 17.15 -33.20
N GLU A 360 42.55 16.69 -34.46
CA GLU A 360 43.62 17.00 -35.42
C GLU A 360 43.05 17.12 -36.85
#